data_AF-A0AAW5KLC4-F1
#
_entry.id   AF-A0AAW5KLC4-F1
#
_cell.length_a   1.000
_cell.length_b   1.000
_cell.length_c   1.000
_cell.angle_alpha   90.00
_cell.angle_beta   90.00
_cell.angle_gamma   90.00
#
_symmetry.space_group_name_H-M   'P 1'
#
loop_
_entity.id
_entity.type
_entity.pdbx_description
1 polymer ?
#
loop_
_entity_poly.entity_id
_entity_poly.type
_entity_poly.pdbx_seq_one_letter_code
_entity_poly.pdbx_strand_id
1 'polypeptide(L)'
;MASCRKHSAYTQHLYVQSRGFIEAGNLLVGDKLISVNGEDLVIEKFFIEETAEPVDVYNLQVEDYHTYFVGDCAVWVHNAECGGSYKDVKKKNAEENHGKAKRDPKDAHHMPAHDAYPDYVKTRIGKYNKKANGPSISMENADHTQTASYDNKPGAKAYRAKQKKLIQAEKFQEAFDMDVADIKSKFPGKYDLSIQQAQECLDDIIKKVKS
;
A
#
# COMPACT_ATOMS: atom_id res chain seq x y z
N MET A 1 8.30 -5.23 22.46
CA MET A 1 6.93 -4.79 22.78
C MET A 1 6.09 -4.96 21.53
N ALA A 2 5.11 -5.86 21.53
CA ALA A 2 4.16 -5.97 20.44
C ALA A 2 3.17 -4.79 20.57
N SER A 3 3.20 -3.88 19.60
CA SER A 3 2.20 -2.82 19.50
C SER A 3 0.96 -3.42 18.84
N CYS A 4 -0.09 -3.68 19.63
CA CYS A 4 -1.40 -4.05 19.12
C CYS A 4 -1.98 -2.82 18.42
N ARG A 5 -1.97 -2.81 17.08
CA ARG A 5 -2.65 -1.79 16.28
C ARG A 5 -4.05 -2.28 15.96
N LYS A 6 -5.05 -1.41 16.12
CA LYS A 6 -6.43 -1.68 15.72
C LYS A 6 -6.48 -1.94 14.20
N HIS A 7 -6.35 -3.19 13.78
CA HIS A 7 -6.79 -3.64 12.47
C HIS A 7 -8.15 -4.29 12.67
N SER A 8 -9.14 -3.88 11.89
CA SER A 8 -10.46 -4.51 11.88
C SER A 8 -10.53 -5.44 10.68
N ALA A 9 -11.09 -6.65 10.85
CA ALA A 9 -11.43 -7.51 9.70
C ALA A 9 -12.36 -6.79 8.70
N TYR A 10 -13.01 -5.70 9.13
CA TYR A 10 -13.81 -4.80 8.30
C TYR A 10 -13.06 -4.28 7.07
N THR A 11 -11.77 -3.98 7.19
CA THR A 11 -10.99 -3.34 6.11
C THR A 11 -10.33 -4.35 5.16
N GLN A 12 -10.49 -5.65 5.41
CA GLN A 12 -10.00 -6.70 4.52
C GLN A 12 -10.73 -6.64 3.17
N HIS A 13 -10.04 -6.86 2.05
CA HIS A 13 -10.70 -6.85 0.74
C HIS A 13 -10.92 -8.27 0.21
N LEU A 14 -12.14 -8.56 -0.25
CA LEU A 14 -12.59 -9.83 -0.82
C LEU A 14 -12.91 -9.65 -2.30
N TYR A 15 -12.57 -10.63 -3.13
CA TYR A 15 -12.88 -10.55 -4.56
C TYR A 15 -14.36 -10.87 -4.82
N VAL A 16 -15.11 -9.88 -5.29
CA VAL A 16 -16.50 -10.01 -5.76
C VAL A 16 -16.51 -10.10 -7.28
N GLN A 17 -17.10 -11.17 -7.82
CA GLN A 17 -17.27 -11.32 -9.26
C GLN A 17 -17.96 -10.10 -9.86
N SER A 18 -17.47 -9.65 -11.01
CA SER A 18 -17.90 -8.42 -11.73
C SER A 18 -17.58 -7.07 -11.05
N ARG A 19 -17.16 -7.06 -9.77
CA ARG A 19 -16.88 -5.81 -9.03
C ARG A 19 -15.44 -5.69 -8.54
N GLY A 20 -14.65 -6.76 -8.60
CA GLY A 20 -13.26 -6.78 -8.15
C GLY A 20 -13.14 -6.86 -6.62
N PHE A 21 -12.01 -6.42 -6.08
CA PHE A 21 -11.76 -6.41 -4.64
C PHE A 21 -12.59 -5.34 -3.93
N ILE A 22 -13.42 -5.76 -2.99
CA ILE A 22 -14.31 -4.93 -2.19
C ILE A 22 -13.97 -5.12 -0.71
N GLU A 23 -13.86 -4.01 0.03
CA GLU A 23 -13.71 -4.02 1.48
C GLU A 23 -14.85 -4.80 2.15
N ALA A 24 -14.54 -5.63 3.15
CA ALA A 24 -15.49 -6.52 3.80
C ALA A 24 -16.71 -5.76 4.33
N GLY A 25 -16.49 -4.56 4.88
CA GLY A 25 -17.52 -3.64 5.33
C GLY A 25 -18.53 -3.16 4.28
N ASN A 26 -18.17 -3.26 2.99
CA ASN A 26 -18.94 -2.78 1.85
C ASN A 26 -19.53 -3.94 1.00
N LEU A 27 -19.47 -5.17 1.49
CA LEU A 27 -20.09 -6.33 0.86
C LEU A 27 -21.62 -6.27 0.96
N LEU A 28 -22.30 -6.83 -0.03
CA LEU A 28 -23.75 -6.92 -0.06
C LEU A 28 -24.20 -8.37 -0.02
N VAL A 29 -25.34 -8.63 0.63
CA VAL A 29 -26.04 -9.92 0.50
C VAL A 29 -26.37 -10.14 -0.98
N GLY A 30 -26.06 -11.33 -1.48
CA GLY A 30 -26.16 -11.69 -2.89
C GLY A 30 -24.89 -11.44 -3.72
N ASP A 31 -23.87 -10.76 -3.19
CA ASP A 31 -22.56 -10.70 -3.85
C ASP A 31 -22.00 -12.12 -4.03
N LYS A 32 -21.36 -12.35 -5.18
CA LYS A 32 -20.72 -13.61 -5.53
C LYS A 32 -19.21 -13.51 -5.34
N LEU A 33 -18.66 -14.25 -4.40
CA LEU A 33 -17.23 -14.41 -4.18
C LEU A 33 -16.70 -15.62 -4.98
N ILE A 34 -15.37 -15.77 -5.02
CA ILE A 34 -14.70 -16.90 -5.67
C ILE A 34 -14.03 -17.79 -4.62
N SER A 35 -14.29 -19.10 -4.68
CA SER A 35 -13.57 -20.12 -3.91
C SER A 35 -12.23 -20.48 -4.57
N VAL A 36 -11.37 -21.21 -3.84
CA VAL A 36 -10.12 -21.77 -4.38
C VAL A 36 -10.32 -22.67 -5.61
N ASN A 37 -11.51 -23.28 -5.76
CA ASN A 37 -11.85 -24.14 -6.89
C ASN A 37 -12.42 -23.35 -8.09
N GLY A 38 -12.55 -22.02 -7.96
CA GLY A 38 -13.16 -21.17 -8.98
C GLY A 38 -14.70 -21.16 -8.96
N GLU A 39 -15.32 -21.63 -7.88
CA GLU A 39 -16.78 -21.71 -7.74
C GLU A 39 -17.36 -20.43 -7.13
N ASP A 40 -18.62 -20.12 -7.47
CA ASP A 40 -19.38 -19.01 -6.91
C ASP A 40 -19.76 -19.30 -5.45
N LEU A 41 -19.34 -18.42 -4.53
CA LEU A 41 -19.82 -18.41 -3.14
C LEU A 41 -20.75 -17.21 -2.94
N VAL A 42 -22.01 -17.43 -2.60
CA VAL A 42 -22.99 -16.33 -2.41
C VAL A 42 -23.00 -15.87 -0.97
N ILE A 43 -22.92 -14.55 -0.74
CA ILE A 43 -23.11 -13.98 0.59
C ILE A 43 -24.60 -14.08 0.97
N GLU A 44 -24.94 -14.98 1.88
CA GLU A 44 -26.32 -15.12 2.38
C GLU A 44 -26.64 -14.16 3.52
N LYS A 45 -25.65 -13.86 4.37
CA LYS A 45 -25.79 -13.03 5.57
C LYS A 45 -24.54 -12.19 5.79
N PHE A 46 -24.73 -11.01 6.37
CA PHE A 46 -23.66 -10.08 6.70
C PHE A 46 -23.97 -9.38 8.03
N PHE A 47 -22.99 -9.32 8.92
CA PHE A 47 -23.09 -8.67 10.23
C PHE A 47 -21.82 -7.88 10.50
N ILE A 48 -21.98 -6.71 11.14
CA ILE A 48 -20.89 -5.92 11.69
C ILE A 48 -20.98 -6.04 13.21
N GLU A 49 -19.90 -6.46 13.85
CA GLU A 49 -19.79 -6.55 15.30
C GLU A 49 -18.74 -5.56 15.81
N GLU A 50 -19.11 -4.74 16.79
CA GLU A 50 -18.19 -3.89 17.52
C GLU A 50 -17.87 -4.54 18.88
N THR A 51 -16.58 -4.73 19.16
CA THR A 51 -16.14 -5.34 20.41
C THR A 51 -15.81 -4.24 21.44
N ALA A 52 -16.25 -4.43 22.68
CA ALA A 52 -15.96 -3.48 23.77
C ALA A 52 -14.46 -3.42 24.09
N GLU A 53 -13.77 -4.55 24.01
CA GLU A 53 -12.34 -4.69 24.18
C GLU A 53 -11.65 -4.99 22.84
N PRO A 54 -10.35 -4.62 22.67
CA PRO A 54 -9.58 -5.00 21.50
C PRO A 54 -9.48 -6.52 21.33
N VAL A 55 -9.67 -7.01 20.10
CA VAL A 55 -9.47 -8.41 19.73
C VAL A 55 -8.24 -8.52 18.85
N ASP A 56 -7.44 -9.58 19.07
CA ASP A 56 -6.30 -9.87 18.22
C ASP A 56 -6.79 -10.30 16.82
N VAL A 57 -6.23 -9.67 15.80
CA VAL A 57 -6.43 -10.06 14.40
C VAL A 57 -5.08 -10.45 13.80
N TYR A 58 -5.10 -11.42 12.89
CA TYR A 58 -3.91 -11.91 12.21
C TYR A 58 -4.00 -11.61 10.72
N ASN A 59 -2.88 -11.18 10.15
CA ASN A 59 -2.72 -11.05 8.71
C ASN A 59 -1.46 -11.80 8.27
N LEU A 60 -1.47 -12.30 7.04
CA LEU A 60 -0.31 -12.92 6.40
C LEU A 60 -0.06 -12.26 5.05
N GLN A 61 1.21 -12.18 4.66
CA GLN A 61 1.61 -11.65 3.36
C GLN A 61 2.19 -12.76 2.50
N VAL A 62 1.66 -12.88 1.29
CA VAL A 62 2.21 -13.73 0.23
C VAL A 62 3.08 -12.84 -0.66
N GLU A 63 4.36 -13.18 -0.79
CA GLU A 63 5.41 -12.33 -1.37
C GLU A 63 5.09 -11.77 -2.75
N ASP A 64 4.55 -12.59 -3.67
CA ASP A 64 4.34 -12.17 -5.07
C ASP A 64 2.92 -11.67 -5.36
N TYR A 65 1.92 -12.45 -4.94
CA TYR A 65 0.53 -12.20 -5.34
C TYR A 65 -0.19 -11.31 -4.33
N HIS A 66 0.27 -11.28 -3.07
CA HIS A 66 -0.40 -10.59 -1.96
C HIS A 66 -1.90 -10.89 -1.84
N THR A 67 -2.29 -12.06 -2.33
CA THR A 67 -3.62 -12.62 -2.21
C THR A 67 -3.52 -13.99 -1.58
N TYR A 68 -4.51 -14.36 -0.80
CA TYR A 68 -4.61 -15.68 -0.18
C TYR A 68 -6.07 -16.08 -0.08
N PHE A 69 -6.33 -17.32 0.31
CA PHE A 69 -7.67 -17.81 0.58
C PHE A 69 -7.88 -17.93 2.09
N VAL A 70 -9.04 -17.51 2.59
CA VAL A 70 -9.34 -17.46 4.03
C VAL A 70 -10.68 -18.13 4.37
N GLY A 71 -10.76 -18.67 5.59
CA GLY A 71 -11.97 -19.30 6.13
C GLY A 71 -12.27 -20.69 5.55
N ASP A 72 -13.29 -21.35 6.10
CA ASP A 72 -13.66 -22.72 5.75
C ASP A 72 -14.10 -22.86 4.28
N CYS A 73 -14.66 -21.80 3.71
CA CYS A 73 -15.04 -21.75 2.30
C CYS A 73 -13.88 -21.36 1.37
N ALA A 74 -12.68 -21.10 1.91
CA ALA A 74 -11.50 -20.68 1.17
C ALA A 74 -11.81 -19.55 0.17
N VAL A 75 -12.19 -18.38 0.71
CA VAL A 75 -12.59 -17.21 -0.06
C VAL A 75 -11.36 -16.41 -0.49
N TRP A 76 -11.34 -15.95 -1.74
CA TRP A 76 -10.21 -15.17 -2.28
C TRP A 76 -10.15 -13.74 -1.73
N VAL A 77 -9.06 -13.41 -1.05
CA VAL A 77 -8.83 -12.11 -0.42
C VAL A 77 -7.50 -11.49 -0.83
N HIS A 78 -7.40 -10.17 -0.68
CA HIS A 78 -6.21 -9.39 -1.02
C HIS A 78 -5.77 -8.48 0.13
N ASN A 79 -4.45 -8.37 0.34
CA ASN A 79 -3.87 -7.32 1.18
C ASN A 79 -3.95 -5.98 0.44
N ALA A 80 -5.06 -5.27 0.63
CA ALA A 80 -5.39 -4.02 -0.05
C ALA A 80 -4.48 -2.83 0.23
N GLU A 81 -3.71 -2.91 1.31
CA GLU A 81 -2.63 -1.99 1.60
C GLU A 81 -1.40 -2.37 0.78
N CYS A 82 -1.28 -1.77 -0.40
CA CYS A 82 -0.23 -2.07 -1.36
C CYS A 82 0.95 -1.13 -1.21
N GLY A 83 1.95 -1.55 -0.45
CA GLY A 83 3.32 -1.04 -0.56
C GLY A 83 4.17 -1.88 -1.52
N GLY A 84 5.42 -1.45 -1.72
CA GLY A 84 6.40 -2.19 -2.50
C GLY A 84 7.12 -1.30 -3.50
N SER A 85 7.57 -1.85 -4.63
CA SER A 85 8.22 -1.05 -5.67
C SER A 85 7.19 -0.18 -6.41
N TYR A 86 7.61 1.01 -6.87
CA TYR A 86 6.73 1.91 -7.62
C TYR A 86 6.02 1.25 -8.80
N LYS A 87 6.70 0.34 -9.52
CA LYS A 87 6.12 -0.44 -10.61
C LYS A 87 4.94 -1.28 -10.14
N ASP A 88 5.09 -1.99 -9.02
CA ASP A 88 4.08 -2.92 -8.52
C ASP A 88 2.88 -2.15 -7.98
N VAL A 89 3.14 -1.10 -7.19
CA VAL A 89 2.08 -0.20 -6.71
C VAL A 89 1.32 0.45 -7.88
N LYS A 90 2.00 0.93 -8.93
CA LYS A 90 1.32 1.52 -10.09
C LYS A 90 0.47 0.52 -10.86
N LYS A 91 0.91 -0.72 -11.00
CA LYS A 91 0.13 -1.78 -11.68
C LYS A 91 -1.12 -2.12 -10.88
N LYS A 92 -0.98 -2.35 -9.57
CA LYS A 92 -2.12 -2.63 -8.69
C LYS A 92 -3.12 -1.49 -8.68
N ASN A 93 -2.66 -0.24 -8.58
CA ASN A 93 -3.55 0.92 -8.68
C ASN A 93 -4.27 1.00 -10.04
N ALA A 94 -3.62 0.60 -11.14
CA ALA A 94 -4.28 0.58 -12.44
C ALA A 94 -5.39 -0.48 -12.51
N GLU A 95 -5.18 -1.64 -11.90
CA GLU A 95 -6.18 -2.70 -11.77
C GLU A 95 -7.36 -2.26 -10.88
N GLU A 96 -7.09 -1.70 -9.71
CA GLU A 96 -8.13 -1.22 -8.78
C GLU A 96 -8.92 -0.02 -9.31
N ASN A 97 -8.28 0.84 -10.11
CA ASN A 97 -8.96 1.96 -10.74
C ASN A 97 -9.79 1.52 -11.96
N HIS A 98 -9.62 0.29 -12.46
CA HIS A 98 -10.38 -0.24 -13.59
C HIS A 98 -11.86 -0.38 -13.19
N GLY A 99 -12.76 0.30 -13.92
CA GLY A 99 -14.20 0.21 -13.69
C GLY A 99 -14.74 1.16 -12.61
N LYS A 100 -13.87 1.85 -11.86
CA LYS A 100 -14.29 2.92 -10.93
C LYS A 100 -14.56 4.23 -11.68
N ALA A 101 -15.55 5.00 -11.23
CA ALA A 101 -15.74 6.37 -11.71
C ALA A 101 -14.48 7.20 -11.41
N LYS A 102 -14.09 8.11 -12.31
CA LYS A 102 -12.87 8.96 -12.23
C LYS A 102 -12.75 9.87 -10.98
N ARG A 103 -13.63 9.72 -9.98
CA ARG A 103 -13.86 10.71 -8.93
C ARG A 103 -12.90 10.62 -7.75
N ASP A 104 -12.18 9.50 -7.55
CA ASP A 104 -11.04 9.43 -6.61
C ASP A 104 -10.12 8.23 -6.92
N PRO A 105 -9.14 8.37 -7.83
CA PRO A 105 -8.24 7.27 -8.15
C PRO A 105 -7.13 7.13 -7.11
N LYS A 106 -6.74 5.89 -6.77
CA LYS A 106 -5.52 5.66 -5.99
C LYS A 106 -4.28 6.06 -6.79
N ASP A 107 -3.31 6.69 -6.12
CA ASP A 107 -2.00 7.03 -6.67
C ASP A 107 -0.86 6.37 -5.90
N ALA A 108 0.30 6.25 -6.55
CA ALA A 108 1.49 5.67 -5.94
C ALA A 108 2.36 6.79 -5.37
N HIS A 109 2.52 6.79 -4.06
CA HIS A 109 3.35 7.74 -3.34
C HIS A 109 4.74 7.18 -3.11
N HIS A 110 5.73 7.80 -3.73
CA HIS A 110 7.14 7.47 -3.55
C HIS A 110 7.64 7.89 -2.17
N MET A 111 8.30 6.97 -1.47
CA MET A 111 8.97 7.23 -0.20
C MET A 111 10.35 6.57 -0.15
N PRO A 112 11.48 7.30 -0.29
CA PRO A 112 11.60 8.71 -0.67
C PRO A 112 11.03 9.09 -2.04
N ALA A 113 10.79 10.38 -2.26
CA ALA A 113 10.31 10.91 -3.54
C ALA A 113 11.23 10.53 -4.72
N HIS A 114 10.66 10.24 -5.89
CA HIS A 114 11.46 9.75 -7.03
C HIS A 114 12.59 10.71 -7.51
N ASP A 115 12.40 12.02 -7.33
CA ASP A 115 13.40 13.03 -7.68
C ASP A 115 14.55 13.13 -6.68
N ALA A 116 14.39 12.54 -5.49
CA ALA A 116 15.44 12.48 -4.49
C ALA A 116 16.54 11.46 -4.85
N TYR A 117 16.22 10.47 -5.68
CA TYR A 117 17.19 9.46 -6.10
C TYR A 117 18.22 10.02 -7.09
N PRO A 118 19.53 9.92 -6.80
CA PRO A 118 20.59 10.16 -7.77
C PRO A 118 20.56 9.15 -8.93
N ASP A 119 21.19 9.49 -10.05
CA ASP A 119 21.16 8.63 -11.25
C ASP A 119 21.82 7.27 -11.02
N TYR A 120 22.91 7.20 -10.24
CA TYR A 120 23.54 5.91 -9.92
C TYR A 120 22.58 4.95 -9.17
N VAL A 121 21.71 5.48 -8.31
CA VAL A 121 20.69 4.67 -7.62
C VAL A 121 19.60 4.26 -8.61
N LYS A 122 19.12 5.20 -9.44
CA LYS A 122 18.09 4.93 -10.47
C LYS A 122 18.53 3.85 -11.46
N THR A 123 19.82 3.78 -11.80
CA THR A 123 20.38 2.74 -12.66
C THR A 123 20.30 1.36 -12.00
N ARG A 124 20.58 1.27 -10.69
CA ARG A 124 20.56 -0.01 -9.95
C ARG A 124 19.16 -0.52 -9.65
N ILE A 125 18.23 0.36 -9.27
CA ILE A 125 16.86 -0.03 -8.93
C ILE A 125 15.93 -0.08 -10.16
N GLY A 126 16.37 0.50 -11.28
CA GLY A 126 15.59 0.62 -12.50
C GLY A 126 14.61 1.80 -12.48
N LYS A 127 13.90 1.96 -13.60
CA LYS A 127 12.86 2.98 -13.78
C LYS A 127 11.58 2.34 -14.28
N TYR A 128 10.45 2.92 -13.89
CA TYR A 128 9.14 2.61 -14.44
C TYR A 128 8.41 3.91 -14.73
N ASN A 129 7.81 4.05 -15.92
CA ASN A 129 7.16 5.29 -16.37
C ASN A 129 8.02 6.56 -16.12
N LYS A 130 9.31 6.49 -16.47
CA LYS A 130 10.33 7.55 -16.30
C LYS A 130 10.66 7.92 -14.84
N LYS A 131 10.02 7.31 -13.83
CA LYS A 131 10.33 7.52 -12.41
C LYS A 131 11.21 6.39 -11.86
N ALA A 132 11.94 6.69 -10.79
CA ALA A 132 12.72 5.71 -10.05
C ALA A 132 11.81 4.57 -9.56
N ASN A 133 12.25 3.32 -9.68
CA ASN A 133 11.50 2.18 -9.15
C ASN A 133 11.77 1.98 -7.64
N GLY A 134 11.67 3.06 -6.87
CA GLY A 134 11.87 3.07 -5.42
C GLY A 134 10.65 2.57 -4.65
N PRO A 135 10.74 2.50 -3.31
CA PRO A 135 9.62 2.13 -2.47
C PRO A 135 8.49 3.12 -2.63
N SER A 136 7.27 2.60 -2.59
CA SER A 136 6.05 3.38 -2.75
C SER A 136 4.92 2.73 -1.98
N ILE A 137 3.91 3.51 -1.66
CA ILE A 137 2.64 3.04 -1.12
C ILE A 137 1.50 3.49 -2.04
N SER A 138 0.45 2.67 -2.10
CA SER A 138 -0.82 3.08 -2.68
C SER A 138 -1.55 4.00 -1.70
N MET A 139 -2.02 5.14 -2.17
CA MET A 139 -2.81 6.07 -1.37
C MET A 139 -3.91 6.73 -2.17
N GLU A 140 -4.95 7.16 -1.47
CA GLU A 140 -6.02 7.97 -2.06
C GLU A 140 -5.43 9.30 -2.55
N ASN A 141 -5.91 9.80 -3.70
CA ASN A 141 -5.37 11.04 -4.26
C ASN A 141 -5.58 12.23 -3.30
N ALA A 142 -6.72 12.27 -2.60
CA ALA A 142 -6.99 13.27 -1.56
C ALA A 142 -5.91 13.29 -0.47
N ASP A 143 -5.41 12.13 -0.05
CA ASP A 143 -4.38 12.02 0.98
C ASP A 143 -2.99 12.33 0.41
N HIS A 144 -2.73 11.92 -0.84
CA HIS A 144 -1.47 12.20 -1.52
C HIS A 144 -1.16 13.69 -1.56
N THR A 145 -2.17 14.51 -1.87
CA THR A 145 -2.02 15.97 -1.95
C THR A 145 -1.61 16.63 -0.62
N GLN A 146 -1.80 15.93 0.50
CA GLN A 146 -1.48 16.44 1.84
C GLN A 146 -0.08 16.04 2.30
N THR A 147 0.58 15.08 1.65
CA THR A 147 1.95 14.66 2.01
C THR A 147 2.97 15.80 1.81
N ALA A 148 4.08 15.77 2.55
CA ALA A 148 5.08 16.84 2.53
C ALA A 148 5.90 16.85 1.23
N SER A 149 6.06 15.70 0.58
CA SER A 149 6.80 15.55 -0.68
C SER A 149 5.96 15.79 -1.93
N TYR A 150 4.64 16.02 -1.79
CA TYR A 150 3.71 16.16 -2.91
C TYR A 150 4.01 17.34 -3.83
N ASP A 151 4.30 17.00 -5.09
CA ASP A 151 4.40 17.89 -6.25
C ASP A 151 4.90 19.33 -5.93
N ASN A 152 4.11 20.35 -6.24
CA ASN A 152 4.47 21.77 -6.10
C ASN A 152 4.01 22.39 -4.79
N LYS A 153 3.70 21.57 -3.77
CA LYS A 153 3.28 22.05 -2.46
C LYS A 153 4.38 22.95 -1.84
N PRO A 154 4.01 24.06 -1.17
CA PRO A 154 4.98 24.87 -0.44
C PRO A 154 5.85 24.01 0.49
N GLY A 155 7.17 24.14 0.39
CA GLY A 155 8.12 23.35 1.17
C GLY A 155 8.49 21.98 0.56
N ALA A 156 7.71 21.42 -0.38
CA ALA A 156 7.97 20.10 -0.95
C ALA A 156 9.33 20.01 -1.67
N LYS A 157 9.77 21.08 -2.33
CA LYS A 157 11.09 21.13 -2.97
C LYS A 157 12.22 21.04 -1.93
N ALA A 158 12.11 21.76 -0.81
CA ALA A 158 13.09 21.71 0.27
C ALA A 158 13.08 20.35 0.97
N TYR A 159 11.90 19.76 1.14
CA TYR A 159 11.72 18.42 1.68
C TYR A 159 12.40 17.36 0.81
N ARG A 160 12.12 17.33 -0.51
CA ARG A 160 12.78 16.44 -1.48
C ARG A 160 14.29 16.66 -1.55
N ALA A 161 14.76 17.91 -1.37
CA ALA A 161 16.19 18.20 -1.30
C ALA A 161 16.86 17.62 -0.05
N LYS A 162 16.18 17.58 1.10
CA LYS A 162 16.67 16.89 2.31
C LYS A 162 16.77 15.38 2.08
N GLN A 163 15.73 14.77 1.52
CA GLN A 163 15.75 13.35 1.14
C GLN A 163 16.93 13.04 0.20
N LYS A 164 17.15 13.88 -0.80
CA LYS A 164 18.28 13.73 -1.73
C LYS A 164 19.63 13.75 -1.02
N LYS A 165 19.84 14.68 -0.10
CA LYS A 165 21.09 14.76 0.69
C LYS A 165 21.30 13.50 1.54
N LEU A 166 20.24 12.97 2.14
CA LEU A 166 20.30 11.72 2.92
C LEU A 166 20.66 10.52 2.02
N ILE A 167 19.99 10.37 0.87
CA ILE A 167 20.30 9.30 -0.09
C ILE A 167 21.74 9.40 -0.61
N GLN A 168 22.22 10.60 -0.92
CA GLN A 168 23.61 10.82 -1.35
C GLN A 168 24.64 10.48 -0.26
N ALA A 169 24.24 10.57 1.01
CA ALA A 169 25.04 10.14 2.16
C ALA A 169 24.78 8.68 2.57
N GLU A 170 24.14 7.89 1.69
CA GLU A 170 23.75 6.49 1.91
C GLU A 170 22.80 6.24 3.10
N LYS A 171 22.15 7.30 3.59
CA LYS A 171 21.16 7.29 4.67
C LYS A 171 19.75 7.05 4.11
N PHE A 172 19.59 5.93 3.41
CA PHE A 172 18.33 5.54 2.78
C PHE A 172 17.17 5.41 3.78
N GLN A 173 17.43 4.80 4.94
CA GLN A 173 16.45 4.66 6.01
C GLN A 173 15.98 6.02 6.53
N GLU A 174 16.91 6.95 6.82
CA GLU A 174 16.53 8.28 7.30
C GLU A 174 15.68 9.04 6.28
N ALA A 175 15.96 8.88 4.98
CA ALA A 175 15.16 9.51 3.93
C ALA A 175 13.74 8.93 3.84
N PHE A 176 13.60 7.62 4.07
CA PHE A 176 12.33 6.90 4.12
C PHE A 176 11.53 7.29 5.37
N ASP A 177 12.18 7.31 6.52
CA ASP A 177 11.57 7.66 7.82
C ASP A 177 10.97 9.07 7.84
N MET A 178 11.52 9.99 7.03
CA MET A 178 10.90 11.31 6.82
C MET A 178 9.45 11.18 6.34
N ASP A 179 9.21 10.36 5.31
CA ASP A 179 7.86 10.15 4.76
C ASP A 179 6.99 9.32 5.69
N VAL A 180 7.56 8.31 6.35
CA VAL A 180 6.84 7.52 7.36
C VAL A 180 6.31 8.42 8.48
N ALA A 181 7.14 9.32 9.01
CA ALA A 181 6.73 10.26 10.06
C ALA A 181 5.66 11.24 9.56
N ASP A 182 5.82 11.78 8.34
CA ASP A 182 4.86 12.68 7.72
C ASP A 182 3.48 12.03 7.53
N ILE A 183 3.47 10.80 7.00
CA ILE A 183 2.25 10.04 6.72
C ILE A 183 1.58 9.62 8.03
N LYS A 184 2.31 9.04 8.99
CA LYS A 184 1.73 8.62 10.28
C LYS A 184 1.19 9.79 11.09
N SER A 185 1.79 10.98 10.98
CA SER A 185 1.29 12.17 11.64
C SER A 185 -0.05 12.66 11.06
N LYS A 186 -0.28 12.47 9.76
CA LYS A 186 -1.50 12.95 9.07
C LYS A 186 -2.59 11.90 8.99
N PHE A 187 -2.19 10.63 8.87
CA PHE A 187 -3.03 9.49 8.61
C PHE A 187 -2.68 8.35 9.59
N PRO A 188 -2.88 8.54 10.90
CA PRO A 188 -2.47 7.58 11.90
C PRO A 188 -3.16 6.21 11.64
N GLY A 189 -2.35 5.17 11.49
CA GLY A 189 -2.83 3.80 11.27
C GLY A 189 -3.22 3.46 9.82
N LYS A 190 -3.57 4.44 8.99
CA LYS A 190 -4.21 4.21 7.68
C LYS A 190 -3.33 3.53 6.62
N TYR A 191 -2.01 3.71 6.71
CA TYR A 191 -1.05 3.23 5.71
C TYR A 191 0.02 2.33 6.32
N ASP A 192 -0.20 1.80 7.52
CA ASP A 192 0.84 1.12 8.28
C ASP A 192 1.34 -0.17 7.63
N LEU A 193 0.44 -0.95 7.03
CA LEU A 193 0.80 -2.19 6.32
C LEU A 193 1.47 -1.87 4.99
N SER A 194 0.97 -0.86 4.27
CA SER A 194 1.61 -0.39 3.03
C SER A 194 3.03 0.13 3.30
N ILE A 195 3.23 0.87 4.39
CA ILE A 195 4.54 1.36 4.82
C ILE A 195 5.47 0.20 5.14
N GLN A 196 4.98 -0.84 5.81
CA GLN A 196 5.78 -2.04 6.10
C GLN A 196 6.24 -2.73 4.81
N GLN A 197 5.37 -2.86 3.81
CA GLN A 197 5.74 -3.43 2.51
C GLN A 197 6.71 -2.53 1.73
N ALA A 198 6.57 -1.21 1.82
CA ALA A 198 7.53 -0.28 1.25
C ALA A 198 8.91 -0.39 1.97
N GLN A 199 8.93 -0.67 3.27
CA GLN A 199 10.16 -0.94 4.03
C GLN A 199 10.88 -2.19 3.51
N GLU A 200 10.17 -3.29 3.24
CA GLU A 200 10.76 -4.50 2.63
C GLU A 200 11.42 -4.19 1.27
N CYS A 201 10.76 -3.37 0.45
CA CYS A 201 11.32 -2.89 -0.81
C CYS A 201 12.58 -2.02 -0.60
N LEU A 202 12.59 -1.17 0.43
CA LEU A 202 13.76 -0.36 0.78
C LEU A 202 14.96 -1.24 1.16
N ASP A 203 14.74 -2.26 1.98
CA ASP A 203 15.79 -3.17 2.44
C ASP A 203 16.47 -3.87 1.24
N ASP A 204 15.69 -4.29 0.26
CA ASP A 204 16.21 -4.89 -0.98
C ASP A 204 16.97 -3.88 -1.86
N ILE A 205 16.53 -2.63 -1.90
CA ILE A 205 17.25 -1.55 -2.58
C ILE A 205 18.60 -1.31 -1.90
N ILE A 206 18.62 -1.25 -0.57
CA ILE A 206 19.86 -1.04 0.20
C ILE A 206 20.85 -2.17 -0.09
N LYS A 207 20.40 -3.43 -0.13
CA LYS A 207 21.24 -4.59 -0.52
C LYS A 207 21.82 -4.40 -1.94
N LYS A 208 20.99 -4.05 -2.92
CA LYS A 208 21.41 -3.85 -4.34
C LYS A 208 22.32 -2.65 -4.57
N VAL A 209 22.20 -1.61 -3.75
CA VAL A 209 23.02 -0.39 -3.89
C VAL A 209 24.38 -0.56 -3.21
N LYS A 210 24.44 -1.33 -2.13
CA LYS A 210 25.68 -1.58 -1.37
C LYS A 210 26.48 -2.79 -1.85
N SER A 211 25.90 -3.64 -2.70
CA SER A 211 26.61 -4.71 -3.43
C SER A 211 27.46 -4.15 -4.57
#